data_AF-A0A849FF09-F1
#
_entry.id   AF-A0A849FF09-F1
#
_cell.length_a   1.000
_cell.length_b   1.000
_cell.length_c   1.000
_cell.angle_alpha   90.00
_cell.angle_beta   90.00
_cell.angle_gamma   90.00
#
_symmetry.space_group_name_H-M   'P 1'
#
loop_
_entity.id
_entity.type
_entity.pdbx_description
1 polymer ?
#
loop_
_entity_poly.entity_id
_entity_poly.type
_entity_poly.pdbx_seq_one_letter_code
_entity_poly.pdbx_strand_id
1 'polypeptide(L)'
;MFDIGWTELLVIGVVALIVVGPKDLPGMFRALGRFTAKARGMAREFQKAMNEAADQSGVKETADSLKGMTSPKKMGLDAINKAADNFEKWEPGKTIKPAGEAKPEGEATAALRAQRVADANRIQEETAKRIAEARA
;
A
#
# COMPACT_ATOMS: atom_id res chain seq x y z
N MET A 1 10.21 -4.16 11.95
CA MET A 1 11.25 -3.48 12.77
C MET A 1 10.79 -2.14 13.38
N PHE A 2 9.47 -1.83 13.37
CA PHE A 2 8.90 -0.73 14.15
C PHE A 2 7.67 -1.27 14.88
N ASP A 3 7.90 -2.00 15.96
CA ASP A 3 6.84 -2.47 16.86
C ASP A 3 6.60 -1.37 17.90
N ILE A 4 6.13 -0.20 17.44
CA ILE A 4 5.71 0.87 18.35
C ILE A 4 4.29 0.54 18.81
N GLY A 5 4.20 -0.23 19.88
CA GLY A 5 2.95 -0.54 20.56
C GLY A 5 2.47 0.62 21.42
N TRP A 6 1.26 0.46 21.96
CA TRP A 6 0.72 1.37 22.99
C TRP A 6 1.65 1.46 24.21
N THR A 7 2.31 0.36 24.54
CA THR A 7 3.24 0.25 25.67
C THR A 7 4.50 1.09 25.44
N GLU A 8 5.13 1.00 24.26
CA GLU A 8 6.29 1.81 23.87
C GLU A 8 5.96 3.30 23.85
N LEU A 9 4.79 3.69 23.35
CA LEU A 9 4.34 5.09 23.39
C LEU A 9 4.21 5.60 24.83
N LEU A 10 3.74 4.77 25.75
CA LEU A 10 3.66 5.10 27.17
C LEU A 10 5.05 5.31 27.78
N VAL A 11 6.00 4.42 27.48
CA VAL A 11 7.40 4.54 27.94
C VAL A 11 8.03 5.84 27.41
N ILE A 12 7.87 6.12 26.12
CA ILE A 12 8.36 7.38 25.51
C ILE A 12 7.71 8.59 26.18
N GLY A 13 6.41 8.53 26.48
CA GLY A 13 5.69 9.57 27.20
C GLY A 13 6.28 9.85 28.59
N VAL A 14 6.57 8.80 29.37
CA VAL A 14 7.21 8.94 30.68
C VAL A 14 8.61 9.54 30.56
N VAL A 15 9.43 9.06 29.62
CA VAL A 15 10.77 9.61 29.38
C VAL A 15 10.70 11.08 28.99
N ALA A 16 9.76 11.45 28.11
CA ALA A 16 9.56 12.84 27.71
C ALA A 16 9.14 13.73 28.89
N LEU A 17 8.30 13.24 29.81
CA LEU A 17 7.93 13.97 31.03
C LEU A 17 9.13 14.21 31.96
N ILE A 18 10.07 13.27 32.04
CA ILE A 18 11.28 13.43 32.87
C ILE A 18 12.24 14.44 32.24
N VAL A 19 12.48 14.33 30.93
CA VAL A 19 13.48 15.14 30.22
C VAL A 19 13.01 16.59 30.04
N VAL A 20 11.76 16.77 29.60
CA VAL A 20 11.20 18.09 29.30
C VAL A 20 10.51 18.69 30.52
N GLY A 21 9.93 17.85 31.38
CA GLY A 21 9.12 18.29 32.50
C GLY A 21 7.61 18.25 32.19
N PRO A 22 6.77 17.86 33.17
CA PRO A 22 5.32 17.73 32.98
C PRO A 22 4.58 19.06 32.74
N LYS A 23 5.18 20.18 33.12
CA LYS A 23 4.60 21.52 32.96
C LYS A 23 4.90 22.15 31.61
N ASP A 24 6.03 21.78 30.99
CA ASP A 24 6.49 22.39 29.74
C ASP A 24 5.98 21.65 28.50
N LEU A 25 5.74 20.34 28.60
CA LEU A 25 5.13 19.52 27.53
C LEU A 25 3.79 20.08 27.02
N PRO A 26 2.81 20.44 27.89
CA PRO A 26 1.56 21.06 27.44
C PRO A 26 1.77 22.38 26.67
N GLY A 27 2.77 23.17 27.06
CA GLY A 27 3.15 24.39 26.37
C GLY A 27 3.73 24.10 24.97
N MET A 28 4.64 23.13 24.88
CA MET A 28 5.23 22.69 23.61
C MET A 28 4.18 22.14 22.64
N PHE A 29 3.26 21.29 23.11
CA PHE A 29 2.17 20.78 22.27
C PHE A 29 1.27 21.91 21.76
N ARG A 30 1.00 22.93 22.58
CA ARG A 30 0.24 24.11 22.15
C ARG A 30 0.99 24.93 21.10
N ALA A 31 2.29 25.12 21.26
CA ALA A 31 3.12 25.84 20.29
C ALA A 31 3.20 25.08 18.96
N LEU A 32 3.53 23.79 19.00
CA LEU A 32 3.56 22.90 17.83
C LEU A 32 2.19 22.84 17.17
N GLY A 33 1.13 22.67 17.95
CA GLY A 33 -0.25 22.64 17.47
C GLY A 33 -0.65 23.91 16.73
N ARG A 34 -0.28 25.10 17.22
CA ARG A 34 -0.51 26.37 16.52
C ARG A 34 0.24 26.45 15.19
N PHE A 35 1.49 25.99 15.16
CA PHE A 35 2.29 25.95 13.94
C PHE A 35 1.68 24.99 12.91
N THR A 36 1.35 23.77 13.31
CA THR A 36 0.68 22.78 12.45
C THR A 36 -0.70 23.26 12.00
N ALA A 37 -1.47 23.94 12.85
CA ALA A 37 -2.75 24.51 12.48
C ALA A 37 -2.61 25.59 11.40
N LYS A 38 -1.62 26.48 11.52
CA LYS A 38 -1.31 27.50 10.52
C LYS A 38 -0.86 26.87 9.19
N ALA A 39 0.07 25.91 9.25
CA ALA A 39 0.51 25.17 8.07
C ALA A 39 -0.66 24.43 7.39
N ARG A 40 -1.58 23.85 8.17
CA ARG A 40 -2.76 23.18 7.65
C ARG A 40 -3.77 24.16 7.03
N GLY A 41 -3.91 25.36 7.59
CA GLY A 41 -4.67 26.44 6.96
C GLY A 41 -4.09 26.77 5.58
N MET A 42 -2.81 27.11 5.54
CA MET A 42 -2.09 27.42 4.30
C MET A 42 -2.20 26.31 3.25
N ALA A 43 -2.09 25.04 3.67
CA ALA A 43 -2.27 23.90 2.78
C ALA A 43 -3.69 23.81 2.20
N ARG A 44 -4.73 24.16 2.98
CA ARG A 44 -6.12 24.20 2.49
C ARG A 44 -6.32 25.32 1.49
N GLU A 45 -5.76 26.50 1.74
CA GLU A 45 -5.80 27.60 0.76
C GLU A 45 -5.07 27.23 -0.53
N PHE A 46 -3.91 26.58 -0.42
CA PHE A 46 -3.16 26.10 -1.59
C PHE A 46 -3.91 25.02 -2.37
N GLN A 47 -4.51 24.06 -1.66
CA GLN A 47 -5.38 23.05 -2.27
C GLN A 47 -6.55 23.70 -3.00
N LYS A 48 -7.19 24.72 -2.40
CA LYS A 48 -8.29 25.44 -3.05
C LYS A 48 -7.83 26.16 -4.31
N ALA A 49 -6.72 26.91 -4.24
CA ALA A 49 -6.15 27.63 -5.38
C ALA A 49 -5.68 26.67 -6.49
N MET A 50 -5.04 25.56 -6.13
CA MET A 50 -4.63 24.52 -7.09
C MET A 50 -5.83 23.83 -7.72
N ASN A 51 -6.89 23.54 -6.98
CA ASN A 51 -8.09 22.93 -7.53
C ASN A 51 -8.78 23.87 -8.53
N GLU A 52 -8.83 25.17 -8.22
CA GLU A 52 -9.39 26.18 -9.11
C GLU A 52 -8.53 26.42 -10.37
N ALA A 53 -7.20 26.37 -10.23
CA ALA A 53 -6.28 26.41 -11.37
C ALA A 53 -6.33 25.13 -12.22
N ALA A 54 -6.46 23.96 -11.58
CA ALA A 54 -6.58 22.66 -12.25
C ALA A 54 -7.90 22.53 -13.03
N ASP A 55 -8.99 23.06 -12.49
CA ASP A 55 -10.29 23.14 -13.15
C ASP A 55 -10.22 23.96 -14.44
N GLN A 56 -9.38 25.01 -14.49
CA GLN A 56 -9.17 25.83 -15.69
C GLN A 56 -8.15 25.24 -16.68
N SER A 57 -7.26 24.35 -16.23
CA SER A 57 -6.16 23.80 -17.03
C SER A 57 -6.35 22.34 -17.46
N GLY A 58 -7.49 21.71 -17.15
CA GLY A 58 -7.81 20.32 -17.53
C GLY A 58 -7.00 19.24 -16.77
N VAL A 59 -6.19 19.65 -15.80
CA VAL A 59 -5.34 18.76 -14.97
C VAL A 59 -6.18 17.93 -13.99
N LYS A 60 -7.44 18.32 -13.78
CA LYS A 60 -8.44 17.62 -12.94
C LYS A 60 -8.56 16.14 -13.28
N GLU A 61 -8.58 15.78 -14.57
CA GLU A 61 -8.72 14.39 -15.03
C GLU A 61 -7.54 13.50 -14.58
N THR A 62 -6.33 14.09 -14.58
CA THR A 62 -5.10 13.41 -14.15
C THR A 62 -5.05 13.28 -12.63
N ALA A 63 -5.46 14.33 -11.91
CA ALA A 63 -5.58 14.30 -10.46
C ALA A 63 -6.64 13.30 -9.99
N ASP A 64 -7.79 13.21 -10.66
CA ASP A 64 -8.87 12.27 -10.34
C ASP A 64 -8.48 10.82 -10.68
N SER A 65 -7.73 10.59 -11.76
CA SER A 65 -7.17 9.28 -12.08
C SER A 65 -6.17 8.82 -11.01
N LEU A 66 -5.23 9.69 -10.60
CA LEU A 66 -4.27 9.41 -9.53
C LEU A 66 -4.94 9.19 -8.17
N LYS A 67 -5.94 10.01 -7.83
CA LYS A 67 -6.74 9.87 -6.61
C LYS A 67 -7.59 8.60 -6.65
N GLY A 68 -8.10 8.21 -7.81
CA GLY A 68 -8.79 6.94 -8.03
C GLY A 68 -7.88 5.75 -7.76
N MET A 69 -6.65 5.77 -8.28
CA MET A 69 -5.66 4.72 -8.06
C MET A 69 -5.16 4.65 -6.61
N THR A 70 -5.14 5.76 -5.88
CA THR A 70 -4.61 5.84 -4.51
C THR A 70 -5.69 5.86 -3.43
N SER A 71 -6.98 5.92 -3.80
CA SER A 71 -8.04 5.99 -2.80
C SER A 71 -8.15 4.66 -2.03
N PRO A 72 -8.03 4.69 -0.68
CA PRO A 72 -8.21 3.50 0.14
C PRO A 72 -9.61 2.88 -0.01
N LYS A 73 -10.59 3.67 -0.45
CA LYS A 73 -11.96 3.22 -0.68
C LYS A 73 -12.06 2.28 -1.87
N LYS A 74 -11.37 2.54 -3.00
CA LYS A 74 -11.36 1.63 -4.16
C LYS A 74 -10.58 0.36 -3.86
N MET A 75 -9.40 0.48 -3.25
CA MET A 75 -8.64 -0.69 -2.78
C MET A 75 -9.42 -1.51 -1.74
N GLY A 76 -10.15 -0.84 -0.85
CA GLY A 76 -11.01 -1.48 0.15
C GLY A 76 -12.25 -2.15 -0.47
N LEU A 77 -12.88 -1.52 -1.46
CA LEU A 77 -13.99 -2.10 -2.22
C LEU A 77 -13.54 -3.32 -3.02
N ASP A 78 -12.35 -3.27 -3.65
CA ASP A 78 -11.79 -4.44 -4.35
C ASP A 78 -11.49 -5.59 -3.38
N ALA A 79 -10.94 -5.29 -2.20
CA ALA A 79 -10.72 -6.29 -1.16
C ALA A 79 -12.04 -6.89 -0.62
N ILE A 80 -13.07 -6.07 -0.44
CA ILE A 80 -14.41 -6.50 0.01
C ILE A 80 -15.10 -7.33 -1.08
N ASN A 81 -15.06 -6.90 -2.34
CA ASN A 81 -15.62 -7.66 -3.46
C ASN A 81 -14.89 -9.00 -3.61
N LYS A 82 -13.56 -9.02 -3.49
CA LYS A 82 -12.77 -10.25 -3.52
C LYS A 82 -13.10 -11.18 -2.35
N ALA A 83 -13.37 -10.63 -1.17
CA ALA A 83 -13.82 -11.40 -0.02
C ALA A 83 -15.25 -11.95 -0.23
N ALA A 84 -16.14 -11.16 -0.82
CA ALA A 84 -17.49 -11.58 -1.19
C ALA A 84 -17.46 -12.70 -2.24
N ASP A 85 -16.64 -12.59 -3.29
CA ASP A 85 -16.44 -13.63 -4.30
C ASP A 85 -15.93 -14.95 -3.68
N ASN A 86 -15.05 -14.87 -2.69
CA ASN A 86 -14.54 -16.04 -1.97
C ASN A 86 -15.57 -16.65 -1.02
N PHE A 87 -16.47 -15.82 -0.48
CA PHE A 87 -17.54 -16.27 0.40
C PHE A 87 -18.73 -16.84 -0.39
N GLU A 88 -19.06 -16.30 -1.56
CA GLU A 88 -20.07 -16.88 -2.45
C GLU A 88 -19.64 -18.27 -2.95
N LYS A 89 -18.32 -18.48 -3.12
CA LYS A 89 -17.73 -19.79 -3.44
C LYS A 89 -17.59 -20.71 -2.24
N TRP A 90 -17.90 -20.25 -1.03
CA TRP A 90 -17.86 -21.06 0.18
C TRP A 90 -19.18 -21.83 0.33
N GLU A 91 -19.18 -23.11 -0.03
CA GLU A 91 -20.30 -24.03 0.20
C GLU A 91 -20.18 -24.65 1.61
N PRO A 92 -21.01 -24.28 2.62
CA PRO A 92 -20.99 -24.92 3.92
C PRO A 92 -21.60 -26.33 3.80
N GLY A 93 -20.74 -27.34 3.63
CA GLY A 93 -21.19 -28.74 3.54
C GLY A 93 -20.27 -29.69 2.79
N LYS A 94 -19.26 -29.21 2.05
CA LYS A 94 -18.20 -30.10 1.53
C LYS A 94 -17.13 -30.30 2.59
N THR A 95 -17.02 -31.54 3.02
CA THR A 95 -16.01 -32.06 3.94
C THR A 95 -14.61 -31.53 3.60
N ILE A 96 -13.93 -31.05 4.63
CA ILE A 96 -12.49 -30.76 4.59
C ILE A 96 -11.79 -32.08 4.22
N LYS A 97 -11.36 -32.22 2.97
CA LYS A 97 -10.44 -33.30 2.58
C LYS A 97 -9.10 -33.02 3.24
N PRO A 98 -8.47 -34.01 3.92
CA PRO A 98 -7.16 -33.83 4.50
C PRO A 98 -6.16 -33.54 3.36
N ALA A 99 -5.19 -32.67 3.66
CA ALA A 99 -4.08 -32.38 2.77
C ALA A 99 -3.39 -33.68 2.35
N GLY A 100 -3.52 -34.08 1.09
CA GLY A 100 -2.97 -35.37 0.65
C GLY A 100 -3.16 -35.80 -0.80
N GLU A 101 -4.04 -35.18 -1.59
CA GLU A 101 -4.24 -35.60 -2.98
C GLU A 101 -4.31 -34.41 -3.93
N ALA A 102 -3.14 -34.01 -4.43
CA ALA A 102 -3.03 -33.24 -5.65
C ALA A 102 -3.52 -34.10 -6.83
N LYS A 103 -4.63 -33.71 -7.46
CA LYS A 103 -5.06 -34.22 -8.76
C LYS A 103 -5.53 -33.05 -9.64
N PRO A 104 -5.40 -33.22 -10.96
CA PRO A 104 -4.50 -32.48 -11.81
C PRO A 104 -5.09 -31.13 -12.19
N GLU A 105 -4.19 -30.18 -12.31
CA GLU A 105 -4.44 -28.87 -12.86
C GLU A 105 -5.09 -28.96 -14.25
N GLY A 106 -6.14 -28.16 -14.44
CA GLY A 106 -6.68 -27.93 -15.77
C GLY A 106 -5.60 -27.40 -16.72
N GLU A 107 -5.78 -27.67 -18.02
CA GLU A 107 -4.84 -27.35 -19.11
C GLU A 107 -4.24 -25.93 -19.02
N ALA A 108 -5.00 -24.97 -18.49
CA ALA A 108 -4.56 -23.60 -18.28
C ALA A 108 -3.35 -23.48 -17.34
N THR A 109 -3.27 -24.25 -16.24
CA THR A 109 -2.14 -24.15 -15.29
C THR A 109 -0.91 -24.91 -15.80
N ALA A 110 -1.10 -25.97 -16.59
CA ALA A 110 -0.01 -26.64 -17.29
C ALA A 110 0.59 -25.75 -18.40
N ALA A 111 -0.26 -25.07 -19.18
CA ALA A 111 0.16 -24.11 -20.21
C ALA A 111 0.91 -22.91 -19.62
N LEU A 112 0.43 -22.37 -18.49
CA LEU A 112 1.08 -21.27 -17.79
C LEU A 112 2.46 -21.65 -17.22
N ARG A 113 2.65 -22.90 -16.77
CA ARG A 113 3.98 -23.37 -16.34
C ARG A 113 4.92 -23.57 -17.51
N ALA A 114 4.45 -24.13 -18.62
CA ALA A 114 5.25 -24.28 -19.82
C ALA A 114 5.72 -22.91 -20.36
N GLN A 115 4.85 -21.89 -20.36
CA GLN A 115 5.23 -20.52 -20.73
C GLN A 115 6.25 -19.92 -19.77
N ARG A 116 6.04 -20.01 -18.46
CA ARG A 116 6.99 -19.46 -17.46
C ARG A 116 8.38 -20.09 -17.55
N VAL A 117 8.46 -21.39 -17.84
CA VAL A 117 9.74 -22.09 -18.01
C VAL A 117 10.43 -21.67 -19.31
N ALA A 118 9.67 -21.52 -20.41
CA ALA A 118 10.20 -21.02 -21.67
C ALA A 118 10.71 -19.57 -21.58
N ASP A 119 9.98 -18.71 -20.87
CA ASP A 119 10.37 -17.32 -20.66
C ASP A 119 11.59 -17.20 -19.74
N ALA A 120 11.66 -18.02 -18.69
CA ALA A 120 12.82 -18.06 -17.80
C ALA A 120 14.11 -18.45 -18.56
N ASN A 121 14.04 -19.44 -19.45
CA ASN A 121 15.19 -19.86 -20.26
C ASN A 121 15.61 -18.77 -21.25
N ARG A 122 14.66 -18.10 -21.93
CA ARG A 122 14.97 -16.97 -22.82
C ARG A 122 15.64 -15.81 -22.09
N ILE A 123 15.13 -15.45 -20.91
CA ILE A 123 15.70 -14.37 -20.11
C ILE A 123 17.12 -14.73 -19.69
N GLN A 124 17.39 -15.97 -19.29
CA GLN A 124 18.73 -16.41 -18.93
C GLN A 124 19.69 -16.42 -20.12
N GLU A 125 19.25 -16.86 -21.30
CA GLU A 125 20.04 -16.84 -22.52
C GLU A 125 20.35 -15.41 -23.00
N GLU A 126 19.38 -14.51 -22.99
CA GLU A 126 19.60 -13.09 -23.32
C GLU A 126 20.51 -12.41 -22.30
N THR A 127 20.34 -12.73 -21.02
CA THR A 127 21.20 -12.20 -19.96
C THR A 127 22.62 -12.73 -20.10
N ALA A 128 22.81 -14.01 -20.40
CA ALA A 128 24.12 -14.61 -20.66
C ALA A 128 24.80 -14.00 -21.89
N LYS A 129 24.04 -13.75 -22.97
CA LYS A 129 24.56 -13.08 -24.18
C LYS A 129 24.95 -11.62 -23.90
N ARG A 130 24.12 -10.85 -23.19
CA ARG A 130 24.44 -9.47 -22.81
C ARG A 130 25.65 -9.38 -21.89
N ILE A 131 25.82 -10.34 -20.99
CA ILE A 131 27.00 -10.41 -20.11
C ILE A 131 28.26 -10.78 -20.92
N ALA A 132 28.14 -11.64 -21.93
CA ALA A 132 29.24 -12.00 -22.81
C ALA A 132 29.64 -10.84 -23.74
N GLU A 133 28.68 -10.10 -24.30
CA GLU A 133 28.91 -8.90 -25.11
C GLU A 133 29.49 -7.75 -24.28
N ALA A 134 29.13 -7.62 -23.00
CA ALA A 134 29.69 -6.60 -22.11
C ALA A 134 31.11 -6.94 -21.59
N ARG A 135 31.62 -8.16 -21.87
CA ARG A 135 32.96 -8.62 -21.46
C ARG A 135 33.97 -8.70 -22.61
N ALA A 136 33.56 -8.38 -23.84
CA ALA A 136 34.42 -8.24 -25.02
C ALA A 136 34.76 -6.77 -25.27
#